data_AF-A0A5S6Q211-F1
#
_entry.id   AF-A0A5S6Q211-F1
#
_cell.length_a   1.000
_cell.length_b   1.000
_cell.length_c   1.000
_cell.angle_alpha   90.00
_cell.angle_beta   90.00
_cell.angle_gamma   90.00
#
_symmetry.space_group_name_H-M   'P 1'
#
loop_
_entity.id
_entity.type
_entity.pdbx_description
1 polymer ?
#
loop_
_entity_poly.entity_id
_entity_poly.type
_entity_poly.pdbx_seq_one_letter_code
_entity_poly.pdbx_strand_id
1 'polypeptide(L)'
;MALTRSRSLADLQALCDVRHKLTKFEEMRNMFVKQIDVCKTETGYLSEYLNEFNQLTREKLAHVEVLRQINCDMNQLESTIKQSRNDQLKAAEKAKCLFGELLPLRDEINLLRSTMNQELLPENIVAKDAFLSSAAGVSSTVAAGTGELDYHRCPPCSSTAPGISVSTASRSSQLDPLTHLNMPTSGYPCLFSPVLDLSVSGVFPKQQQPPPMKTCTSCQQQIHRNAPICPLCKSKSRSRNPKKAKARKANE
;
A
#
# COMPACT_ATOMS: atom_id res chain seq x y z
N MET A 1 -47.48 54.17 -62.91
CA MET A 1 -46.65 53.00 -63.30
C MET A 1 -45.22 53.02 -62.74
N ALA A 2 -44.52 54.16 -62.65
CA ALA A 2 -43.15 54.21 -62.10
C ALA A 2 -43.07 53.90 -60.59
N LEU A 3 -43.97 54.46 -59.77
CA LEU A 3 -44.06 54.23 -58.31
C LEU A 3 -44.36 52.77 -57.93
N THR A 4 -45.18 52.08 -58.71
CA THR A 4 -45.48 50.64 -58.52
C THR A 4 -44.28 49.77 -58.87
N ARG A 5 -43.48 50.17 -59.87
CA ARG A 5 -42.26 49.46 -60.27
C ARG A 5 -41.12 49.66 -59.25
N SER A 6 -40.94 50.86 -58.71
CA SER A 6 -39.96 51.11 -57.65
C SER A 6 -40.29 50.35 -56.37
N ARG A 7 -41.57 50.28 -55.99
CA ARG A 7 -42.03 49.47 -54.86
C ARG A 7 -41.75 47.98 -55.06
N SER A 8 -42.04 47.43 -56.24
CA SER A 8 -41.76 46.02 -56.54
C SER A 8 -40.26 45.66 -56.50
N LEU A 9 -39.37 46.61 -56.85
CA LEU A 9 -37.93 46.40 -56.74
C LEU A 9 -37.43 46.42 -55.29
N ALA A 10 -38.00 47.30 -54.46
CA ALA A 10 -37.71 47.32 -53.03
C ALA A 10 -38.20 46.05 -52.32
N ASP A 11 -39.37 45.54 -52.70
CA ASP A 11 -39.93 44.29 -52.17
C ASP A 11 -39.05 43.08 -52.54
N LEU A 12 -38.55 43.02 -53.78
CA LEU A 12 -37.61 41.98 -54.22
C LEU A 12 -36.27 42.06 -53.48
N GLN A 13 -35.75 43.26 -53.24
CA GLN A 13 -34.53 43.44 -52.44
C GLN A 13 -34.72 42.97 -50.99
N ALA A 14 -35.86 43.30 -50.38
CA ALA A 14 -36.20 42.84 -49.02
C ALA A 14 -36.29 41.31 -48.95
N LEU A 15 -36.84 40.65 -49.98
CA LEU A 15 -36.89 39.19 -50.07
C LEU A 15 -35.49 38.56 -50.19
N CYS A 16 -34.59 39.17 -50.96
CA CYS A 16 -33.18 38.76 -51.04
C CYS A 16 -32.49 38.84 -49.67
N ASP A 17 -32.71 39.93 -48.94
CA ASP A 17 -32.14 40.14 -47.61
C ASP A 17 -32.69 39.14 -46.59
N VAL A 18 -34.00 38.87 -46.63
CA VAL A 18 -34.65 37.84 -45.79
C VAL A 18 -34.05 36.47 -46.07
N ARG A 19 -33.90 36.09 -47.35
CA ARG A 19 -33.30 34.80 -47.72
C ARG A 19 -31.87 34.67 -47.20
N HIS A 20 -31.04 35.70 -47.35
CA HIS A 20 -29.67 35.69 -46.84
C HIS A 20 -29.64 35.54 -45.32
N LYS A 21 -30.49 36.28 -44.60
CA LYS A 21 -30.61 36.18 -43.14
C LYS A 21 -31.10 34.79 -42.69
N LEU A 22 -32.03 34.18 -43.43
CA LEU A 22 -32.50 32.82 -43.15
C LEU A 22 -31.39 31.79 -43.31
N THR A 23 -30.59 31.85 -44.39
CA THR A 23 -29.45 30.95 -44.58
C THR A 23 -28.45 31.10 -43.44
N LYS A 24 -28.08 32.33 -43.08
CA LYS A 24 -27.17 32.57 -41.95
C LYS A 24 -27.74 32.08 -40.61
N PHE A 25 -29.03 32.27 -40.39
CA PHE A 25 -29.72 31.77 -39.20
C PHE A 25 -29.69 30.24 -39.14
N GLU A 26 -29.95 29.56 -40.25
CA GLU A 26 -29.88 28.09 -40.35
C GLU A 26 -28.46 27.57 -40.06
N GLU A 27 -27.43 28.22 -40.59
CA GLU A 27 -26.03 27.89 -40.29
C GLU A 27 -25.73 28.01 -38.79
N MET A 28 -26.09 29.15 -38.18
CA MET A 28 -25.88 29.36 -36.74
C MET A 28 -26.67 28.38 -35.89
N ARG A 29 -27.92 28.09 -36.24
CA ARG A 29 -28.76 27.09 -35.56
C ARG A 29 -28.09 25.72 -35.60
N ASN A 30 -27.59 25.30 -36.76
CA ASN A 30 -26.94 24.01 -36.92
C ASN A 30 -25.65 23.93 -36.09
N MET A 31 -24.87 25.01 -36.01
CA MET A 31 -23.70 25.08 -35.11
C MET A 31 -24.09 25.01 -33.64
N PHE A 32 -25.15 25.72 -33.24
CA PHE A 32 -25.64 25.71 -31.86
C PHE A 32 -26.10 24.32 -31.42
N VAL A 33 -26.85 23.60 -32.27
CA VAL A 33 -27.27 22.23 -32.00
C VAL A 33 -26.06 21.31 -31.80
N LYS A 34 -25.04 21.40 -32.66
CA LYS A 34 -23.79 20.64 -32.48
C LYS A 34 -23.12 20.91 -31.14
N GLN A 35 -23.05 22.18 -30.71
CA GLN A 35 -22.46 22.54 -29.43
C GLN A 35 -23.26 22.01 -28.23
N ILE A 36 -24.59 21.99 -28.33
CA ILE A 36 -25.44 21.34 -27.33
C ILE A 36 -25.11 19.85 -27.23
N ASP A 37 -24.95 19.15 -28.35
CA ASP A 37 -24.67 17.71 -28.32
C ASP A 37 -23.28 17.39 -27.76
N VAL A 38 -22.28 18.23 -28.04
CA VAL A 38 -20.98 18.18 -27.36
C VAL A 38 -21.16 18.37 -25.86
N CYS A 39 -21.90 19.40 -25.43
CA CYS A 39 -22.14 19.68 -24.01
C CYS A 39 -22.83 18.52 -23.28
N LYS A 40 -23.82 17.87 -23.91
CA LYS A 40 -24.47 16.66 -23.37
C LYS A 40 -23.47 15.51 -23.21
N THR A 41 -22.60 15.33 -24.20
CA THR A 41 -21.58 14.27 -24.18
C THR A 41 -20.57 14.50 -23.05
N GLU A 42 -20.05 15.73 -22.92
CA GLU A 42 -19.14 16.11 -21.84
C GLU A 42 -19.78 15.95 -20.45
N THR A 43 -21.07 16.26 -20.32
CA THR A 43 -21.83 16.03 -19.08
C THR A 43 -21.87 14.54 -18.72
N GLY A 44 -22.02 13.66 -19.72
CA GLY A 44 -21.94 12.21 -19.54
C GLY A 44 -20.59 11.76 -19.01
N TYR A 45 -19.50 12.17 -19.65
CA TYR A 45 -18.14 11.85 -19.20
C TYR A 45 -17.85 12.38 -17.80
N LEU A 46 -18.27 13.60 -17.48
CA LEU A 46 -18.11 14.17 -16.14
C LEU A 46 -18.80 13.30 -15.09
N SER A 47 -20.01 12.80 -15.38
CA SER A 47 -20.71 11.89 -14.47
C SER A 47 -19.97 10.58 -14.27
N GLU A 48 -19.38 10.01 -15.32
CA GLU A 48 -18.58 8.79 -15.23
C GLU A 48 -17.32 9.00 -14.40
N TYR A 49 -16.60 10.11 -14.59
CA TYR A 49 -15.41 10.44 -13.81
C TYR A 49 -15.72 10.64 -12.32
N LEU A 50 -16.84 11.29 -11.99
CA LEU A 50 -17.28 11.43 -10.61
C LEU A 50 -17.63 10.08 -9.99
N ASN A 51 -18.27 9.19 -10.74
CA ASN A 51 -18.57 7.84 -10.25
C ASN A 51 -17.30 7.04 -9.98
N GLU A 52 -16.32 7.08 -10.89
CA GLU A 52 -15.03 6.41 -10.73
C GLU A 52 -14.27 6.95 -9.51
N PHE A 53 -14.22 8.27 -9.36
CA PHE A 53 -13.59 8.91 -8.19
C PHE A 53 -14.22 8.43 -6.86
N ASN A 54 -15.54 8.30 -6.82
CA ASN A 54 -16.24 7.78 -5.65
C ASN A 54 -15.98 6.29 -5.42
N GLN A 55 -15.83 5.49 -6.48
CA GLN A 55 -15.45 4.07 -6.36
C GLN A 55 -14.04 3.93 -5.78
N LEU A 56 -13.06 4.63 -6.33
CA LEU A 56 -11.68 4.64 -5.83
C LEU A 56 -11.58 5.11 -4.37
N THR A 57 -12.39 6.10 -3.98
CA THR A 57 -12.46 6.56 -2.60
C THR A 57 -12.98 5.48 -1.66
N ARG A 58 -14.00 4.71 -2.08
CA ARG A 58 -14.50 3.57 -1.30
C ARG A 58 -13.46 2.46 -1.19
N GLU A 59 -12.76 2.13 -2.26
CA GLU A 59 -11.69 1.13 -2.25
C GLU A 59 -10.55 1.53 -1.32
N LYS A 60 -10.13 2.81 -1.35
CA LYS A 60 -9.15 3.36 -0.42
C LYS A 60 -9.57 3.15 1.04
N LEU A 61 -10.82 3.46 1.37
CA LEU A 61 -11.33 3.26 2.75
C LEU A 61 -11.36 1.77 3.12
N ALA A 62 -11.75 0.89 2.20
CA ALA A 62 -11.71 -0.55 2.44
C ALA A 62 -10.27 -1.06 2.71
N HIS A 63 -9.27 -0.56 1.99
CA HIS A 63 -7.87 -0.89 2.25
C HIS A 63 -7.37 -0.39 3.60
N VAL A 64 -7.79 0.80 4.03
CA VAL A 64 -7.47 1.31 5.38
C VAL A 64 -8.02 0.39 6.46
N GLU A 65 -9.23 -0.14 6.28
CA GLU A 65 -9.81 -1.08 7.25
C GLU A 65 -9.07 -2.41 7.30
N VAL A 66 -8.64 -2.94 6.15
CA VAL A 66 -7.79 -4.14 6.10
C VAL A 66 -6.48 -3.91 6.87
N LEU A 67 -5.83 -2.75 6.70
CA LEU A 67 -4.63 -2.39 7.47
C LEU A 67 -4.90 -2.29 8.97
N ARG A 68 -6.07 -1.75 9.36
CA ARG A 68 -6.49 -1.69 10.76
C ARG A 68 -6.64 -3.09 11.36
N GLN A 69 -7.23 -4.02 10.61
CA GLN A 69 -7.38 -5.41 11.05
C GLN A 69 -6.02 -6.10 11.21
N ILE A 70 -5.13 -5.97 10.23
CA ILE A 70 -3.76 -6.53 10.32
C ILE A 70 -3.04 -6.02 11.57
N ASN A 71 -3.14 -4.73 11.88
CA ASN A 71 -2.54 -4.16 13.08
C ASN A 71 -3.17 -4.73 14.37
N CYS A 72 -4.50 -4.97 14.38
CA CYS A 72 -5.16 -5.61 15.50
C CYS A 72 -4.65 -7.05 15.72
N ASP A 73 -4.56 -7.82 14.64
CA ASP A 73 -4.10 -9.21 14.66
C ASP A 73 -2.63 -9.29 15.10
N MET A 74 -1.78 -8.37 14.62
CA MET A 74 -0.38 -8.25 15.05
C MET A 74 -0.29 -8.05 16.56
N ASN A 75 -1.03 -7.10 17.12
CA ASN A 75 -1.05 -6.84 18.57
C ASN A 75 -1.56 -8.05 19.36
N GLN A 76 -2.55 -8.76 18.85
CA GLN A 76 -3.08 -9.99 19.48
C GLN A 76 -2.01 -11.11 19.50
N LEU A 77 -1.28 -11.28 18.41
CA LEU A 77 -0.20 -12.27 18.32
C LEU A 77 0.97 -11.91 19.23
N GLU A 78 1.36 -10.64 19.31
CA GLU A 78 2.40 -10.17 20.23
C GLU A 78 2.04 -10.45 21.69
N SER A 79 0.78 -10.18 22.07
CA SER A 79 0.26 -10.49 23.40
C SER A 79 0.31 -12.00 23.68
N THR A 80 -0.13 -12.81 22.71
CA THR A 80 -0.13 -14.28 22.82
C THR A 80 1.29 -14.82 23.00
N ILE A 81 2.25 -14.35 22.19
CA ILE A 81 3.66 -14.74 22.31
C ILE A 81 4.23 -14.37 23.67
N LYS A 82 3.94 -13.16 24.16
CA LYS A 82 4.39 -12.70 25.48
C LYS A 82 3.82 -13.57 26.61
N GLN A 83 2.54 -13.93 26.53
CA GLN A 83 1.89 -14.82 27.48
C GLN A 83 2.52 -16.22 27.45
N SER A 84 2.70 -16.82 26.27
CA SER A 84 3.33 -18.14 26.15
C SER A 84 4.77 -18.18 26.68
N ARG A 85 5.57 -17.13 26.45
CA ARG A 85 6.91 -17.01 27.04
C ARG A 85 6.86 -16.93 28.57
N ASN A 86 5.91 -16.21 29.12
CA ASN A 86 5.72 -16.12 30.57
C ASN A 86 5.33 -17.47 31.17
N ASP A 87 4.43 -18.20 30.52
CA ASP A 87 4.00 -19.53 30.97
C ASP A 87 5.13 -20.56 30.86
N GLN A 88 5.95 -20.47 29.81
CA GLN A 88 7.18 -21.28 29.69
C GLN A 88 8.14 -21.01 30.87
N LEU A 89 8.35 -19.74 31.22
CA LEU A 89 9.22 -19.36 32.34
C LEU A 89 8.68 -19.89 33.69
N LYS A 90 7.36 -19.78 33.92
CA LYS A 90 6.72 -20.35 35.11
C LYS A 90 6.86 -21.86 35.19
N ALA A 91 6.66 -22.56 34.07
CA ALA A 91 6.81 -24.01 34.00
C ALA A 91 8.26 -24.43 34.28
N ALA A 92 9.23 -23.72 33.71
CA ALA A 92 10.65 -23.96 33.97
C ALA A 92 11.00 -23.73 35.45
N GLU A 93 10.54 -22.64 36.07
CA GLU A 93 10.82 -22.39 37.49
C GLU A 93 10.18 -23.46 38.38
N LYS A 94 8.95 -23.88 38.10
CA LYS A 94 8.30 -24.97 38.83
C LYS A 94 9.09 -26.28 38.74
N ALA A 95 9.55 -26.64 37.55
CA ALA A 95 10.37 -27.83 37.36
C ALA A 95 11.73 -27.72 38.06
N LYS A 96 12.33 -26.53 38.11
CA LYS A 96 13.55 -26.26 38.88
C LYS A 96 13.32 -26.42 40.39
N CYS A 97 12.20 -25.93 40.93
CA CYS A 97 11.83 -26.15 42.34
C CYS A 97 11.69 -27.65 42.65
N LEU A 98 10.94 -28.40 41.83
CA LEU A 98 10.78 -29.85 41.99
C LEU A 98 12.11 -30.60 41.90
N PHE A 99 13.00 -30.18 41.01
CA PHE A 99 14.34 -30.76 40.92
C PHE A 99 15.16 -30.50 42.19
N GLY A 100 15.02 -29.32 42.79
CA GLY A 100 15.63 -28.98 44.08
C GLY A 100 15.13 -29.84 45.24
N GLU A 101 13.88 -30.29 45.21
CA GLU A 101 13.30 -31.21 46.20
C GLU A 101 13.65 -32.69 45.92
N LEU A 102 13.79 -33.07 44.64
CA LEU A 102 14.06 -34.45 44.22
C LEU A 102 15.47 -34.92 44.63
N LEU A 103 16.47 -34.04 44.54
CA LEU A 103 17.86 -34.36 44.88
C LEU A 103 18.06 -34.78 46.35
N PRO A 104 17.65 -33.99 47.37
CA PRO A 104 17.82 -34.38 48.77
C PRO A 104 17.06 -35.67 49.10
N LEU A 105 15.88 -35.87 48.51
CA LEU A 105 15.12 -37.11 48.71
C LEU A 105 15.83 -38.33 48.12
N ARG A 106 16.41 -38.22 46.93
CA ARG A 106 17.26 -39.27 46.35
C ARG A 106 18.44 -39.58 47.28
N ASP A 107 19.09 -38.54 47.81
CA ASP A 107 20.25 -38.69 48.69
C ASP A 107 19.88 -39.40 50.00
N GLU A 108 18.72 -39.09 50.59
CA GLU A 108 18.17 -39.79 51.75
C GLU A 108 17.86 -41.27 51.45
N ILE A 109 17.24 -41.58 50.31
CA ILE A 109 16.98 -42.97 49.88
C ILE A 109 18.29 -43.74 49.72
N ASN A 110 19.30 -43.13 49.12
CA ASN A 110 20.62 -43.73 48.95
C ASN A 110 21.32 -43.98 50.29
N LEU A 111 21.18 -43.07 51.25
CA LEU A 111 21.67 -43.28 52.61
C LEU A 111 21.01 -44.49 53.28
N LEU A 112 19.68 -44.60 53.17
CA LEU A 112 18.91 -45.73 53.72
C LEU A 112 19.23 -47.07 53.03
N ARG A 113 19.47 -47.06 51.72
CA ARG A 113 19.92 -48.27 50.98
C ARG A 113 21.30 -48.71 51.43
N SER A 114 22.21 -47.75 51.66
CA SER A 114 23.58 -48.02 52.11
C SER A 114 23.61 -48.72 53.46
N THR A 115 22.75 -48.32 54.41
CA THR A 115 22.69 -48.95 55.75
C THR A 115 22.18 -50.40 55.69
N MET A 116 21.47 -50.77 54.63
CA MET A 116 20.99 -52.14 54.37
C MET A 116 21.89 -52.94 53.41
N ASN A 117 23.08 -52.45 53.08
CA ASN A 117 24.00 -53.03 52.08
C ASN A 117 23.34 -53.26 50.69
N GLN A 118 22.39 -52.39 50.31
CA GLN A 118 21.77 -52.41 48.98
C GLN A 118 22.50 -51.49 48.01
N GLU A 119 22.38 -51.79 46.71
CA GLU A 119 22.93 -50.97 45.63
C GLU A 119 22.25 -49.59 45.55
N LEU A 120 23.07 -48.55 45.38
CA LEU A 120 22.62 -47.16 45.25
C LEU A 120 21.79 -46.93 43.99
N LEU A 121 20.89 -45.95 44.03
CA LEU A 121 20.17 -45.51 42.83
C LEU A 121 21.14 -44.89 41.80
N PRO A 122 21.03 -45.25 40.51
CA PRO A 122 21.79 -44.64 39.42
C PRO A 122 21.66 -43.11 39.34
N GLU A 123 22.78 -42.43 39.04
CA GLU A 123 22.82 -40.96 38.93
C GLU A 123 22.01 -40.40 37.74
N ASN A 124 21.79 -41.21 36.69
CA ASN A 124 21.09 -40.78 35.47
C ASN A 124 19.56 -40.71 35.60
N ILE A 125 18.98 -41.19 36.71
CA ILE A 125 17.51 -41.16 36.94
C ILE A 125 17.02 -39.72 37.02
N VAL A 126 17.87 -38.80 37.48
CA VAL A 126 17.59 -37.38 37.62
C VAL A 126 18.32 -36.64 36.50
N ALA A 127 17.86 -36.83 35.25
CA ALA A 127 18.50 -36.30 34.04
C ALA A 127 18.49 -34.76 34.02
N LYS A 128 19.55 -34.15 34.57
CA LYS A 128 19.78 -32.70 34.62
C LYS A 128 19.89 -32.07 33.23
N ASP A 129 20.35 -32.85 32.26
CA ASP A 129 20.71 -32.39 30.92
C ASP A 129 19.48 -32.23 30.00
N ALA A 130 18.43 -33.01 30.25
CA ALA A 130 17.14 -32.90 29.57
C ALA A 130 16.41 -31.60 29.92
N PHE A 131 16.59 -31.11 31.16
CA PHE A 131 15.97 -29.89 31.65
C PHE A 131 16.58 -28.62 31.03
N LEU A 132 17.92 -28.55 30.95
CA LEU A 132 18.64 -27.39 30.41
C LEU A 132 18.47 -27.25 28.89
N SER A 133 18.41 -28.37 28.16
CA SER A 133 18.23 -28.37 26.70
C SER A 133 16.84 -27.91 26.27
N SER A 134 15.80 -28.20 27.07
CA SER A 134 14.42 -27.79 26.77
C SER A 134 14.13 -26.33 27.11
N ALA A 135 14.83 -25.74 28.09
CA ALA A 135 14.65 -24.35 28.48
C ALA A 135 15.38 -23.36 27.54
N ALA A 136 16.47 -23.79 26.90
CA ALA A 136 17.25 -22.96 25.96
C ALA A 136 16.75 -23.02 24.50
N GLY A 137 15.89 -23.99 24.16
CA GLY A 137 15.56 -24.38 22.78
C GLY A 137 14.58 -23.49 21.99
N VAL A 138 14.14 -22.34 22.50
CA VAL A 138 13.32 -21.39 21.72
C VAL A 138 13.99 -20.02 21.61
N SER A 139 15.31 -20.04 21.38
CA SER A 139 16.10 -18.86 21.05
C SER A 139 16.81 -19.04 19.70
N SER A 140 16.02 -19.15 18.63
CA SER A 140 16.38 -19.06 17.19
C SER A 140 15.07 -19.33 16.42
N THR A 141 14.52 -18.50 15.54
CA THR A 141 15.07 -17.55 14.58
C THR A 141 14.04 -16.44 14.30
N VAL A 142 14.28 -15.22 14.75
CA VAL A 142 13.92 -14.02 13.97
C VAL A 142 15.20 -13.25 13.83
N ALA A 143 16.02 -13.72 12.89
CA ALA A 143 17.15 -12.98 12.37
C ALA A 143 16.64 -11.61 11.94
N ALA A 144 17.35 -10.59 12.41
CA ALA A 144 17.24 -9.23 11.97
C ALA A 144 17.18 -9.16 10.44
N GLY A 145 16.01 -8.83 9.92
CA GLY A 145 15.87 -8.21 8.61
C GLY A 145 16.09 -6.71 8.76
N THR A 146 17.27 -6.29 9.22
CA THR A 146 17.80 -4.96 8.92
C THR A 146 18.17 -4.96 7.44
N GLY A 147 17.15 -4.93 6.59
CA GLY A 147 17.28 -4.58 5.19
C GLY A 147 17.39 -3.07 5.11
N GLU A 148 18.63 -2.60 5.19
CA GLU A 148 19.08 -1.34 4.62
C GLU A 148 18.39 -1.11 3.27
N LEU A 149 17.42 -0.20 3.25
CA LEU A 149 16.82 0.34 2.04
C LEU A 149 16.90 1.86 2.16
N ASP A 150 18.01 2.31 1.60
CA ASP A 150 18.36 3.66 1.17
C ASP A 150 17.13 4.40 0.61
N TYR A 151 16.45 5.16 1.48
CA TYR A 151 15.60 6.24 1.02
C TYR A 151 16.49 7.45 0.76
N HIS A 152 16.64 7.77 -0.51
CA HIS A 152 17.15 9.03 -1.00
C HIS A 152 16.67 10.21 -0.15
N ARG A 153 17.64 10.72 0.62
CA ARG A 153 17.79 12.06 1.18
C ARG A 153 16.98 13.13 0.43
N CYS A 154 15.95 13.65 1.08
CA CYS A 154 15.37 14.96 0.75
C CYS A 154 16.27 16.05 1.38
N PRO A 155 16.63 17.14 0.67
CA PRO A 155 17.58 18.12 1.18
C PRO A 155 16.96 18.99 2.29
N PRO A 156 17.73 19.46 3.28
CA PRO A 156 17.22 20.39 4.27
C PRO A 156 17.16 21.81 3.70
N CYS A 157 16.01 22.45 3.83
CA CYS A 157 15.84 23.89 3.60
C CYS A 157 16.57 24.66 4.70
N SER A 158 17.60 25.41 4.31
CA SER A 158 18.35 26.32 5.17
C SER A 158 17.50 27.54 5.53
N SER A 159 17.19 27.74 6.81
CA SER A 159 16.83 29.06 7.32
C SER A 159 17.43 29.26 8.70
N THR A 160 18.40 30.16 8.71
CA THR A 160 19.17 30.74 9.80
C THR A 160 18.28 31.48 10.81
N ALA A 161 18.46 31.24 12.12
CA ALA A 161 18.64 32.29 13.15
C ALA A 161 18.85 31.68 14.55
N PRO A 162 19.56 32.36 15.48
CA PRO A 162 20.23 31.74 16.62
C PRO A 162 19.61 32.06 18.00
N GLY A 163 19.90 31.18 18.96
CA GLY A 163 20.18 31.53 20.37
C GLY A 163 18.99 31.63 21.32
N ILE A 164 18.95 30.74 22.33
CA ILE A 164 19.12 31.06 23.77
C ILE A 164 19.10 29.74 24.55
N SER A 165 19.96 29.69 25.56
CA SER A 165 20.39 28.58 26.40
C SER A 165 19.52 28.36 27.66
N VAL A 166 19.77 27.20 28.30
CA VAL A 166 19.69 26.87 29.76
C VAL A 166 18.51 25.98 30.23
N SER A 167 18.88 24.69 30.40
CA SER A 167 18.76 23.79 31.56
C SER A 167 17.42 23.25 32.12
N THR A 168 17.49 21.93 32.36
CA THR A 168 17.02 21.13 33.53
C THR A 168 15.53 21.07 33.87
N ALA A 169 14.94 19.86 33.78
CA ALA A 169 14.58 19.05 34.95
C ALA A 169 13.80 17.78 34.54
N SER A 170 14.10 16.69 35.24
CA SER A 170 13.46 15.39 35.20
C SER A 170 12.08 15.41 35.92
N ARG A 171 11.08 14.70 35.40
CA ARG A 171 10.28 13.65 36.12
C ARG A 171 9.00 13.22 35.39
N SER A 172 8.91 11.90 35.22
CA SER A 172 7.78 10.98 35.45
C SER A 172 6.36 11.24 34.90
N SER A 173 5.93 10.25 34.09
CA SER A 173 4.64 9.53 34.12
C SER A 173 3.34 10.32 33.97
N GLN A 174 2.65 10.16 32.84
CA GLN A 174 1.25 9.73 32.80
C GLN A 174 0.79 9.40 31.36
N LEU A 175 0.00 8.34 31.26
CA LEU A 175 -0.74 7.92 30.08
C LEU A 175 -1.87 8.92 29.81
N ASP A 176 -2.11 9.27 28.55
CA ASP A 176 -3.47 9.56 28.07
C ASP A 176 -3.64 9.32 26.55
N PRO A 177 -4.84 8.94 26.09
CA PRO A 177 -5.16 8.61 24.70
C PRO A 177 -5.70 9.84 23.93
N LEU A 178 -5.16 10.09 22.74
CA LEU A 178 -5.62 11.21 21.90
C LEU A 178 -6.88 10.84 21.09
N THR A 179 -8.02 11.26 21.63
CA THR A 179 -9.20 11.72 20.90
C THR A 179 -8.94 13.01 20.10
N HIS A 180 -9.73 13.17 19.03
CA HIS A 180 -10.07 14.42 18.33
C HIS A 180 -9.05 15.03 17.34
N LEU A 181 -9.32 14.83 16.05
CA LEU A 181 -9.14 15.91 15.07
C LEU A 181 -10.48 16.28 14.45
N ASN A 182 -10.92 17.48 14.83
CA ASN A 182 -12.03 18.25 14.29
C ASN A 182 -11.88 18.47 12.77
N MET A 183 -12.99 18.28 12.06
CA MET A 183 -13.27 18.96 10.80
C MET A 183 -13.77 20.38 11.09
N PRO A 184 -13.34 21.42 10.35
CA PRO A 184 -14.02 22.70 10.38
C PRO A 184 -15.18 22.71 9.38
N THR A 185 -16.40 22.78 9.92
CA THR A 185 -17.61 23.26 9.25
C THR A 185 -17.60 24.79 9.13
N SER A 186 -17.71 25.31 7.92
CA SER A 186 -18.20 26.67 7.56
C SER A 186 -18.29 26.69 6.02
N GLY A 187 -19.33 27.12 5.30
CA GLY A 187 -20.37 28.10 5.57
C GLY A 187 -20.48 29.06 4.38
N TYR A 188 -21.06 28.60 3.24
CA TYR A 188 -21.56 29.37 2.06
C TYR A 188 -20.58 30.24 1.23
N PRO A 189 -20.95 30.74 0.02
CA PRO A 189 -21.82 30.22 -1.06
C PRO A 189 -21.09 30.16 -2.44
N CYS A 190 -21.73 29.53 -3.42
CA CYS A 190 -21.35 29.57 -4.84
C CYS A 190 -21.32 31.00 -5.38
N LEU A 191 -20.18 31.44 -5.92
CA LEU A 191 -20.11 32.51 -6.92
C LEU A 191 -19.02 32.20 -7.94
N PHE A 192 -19.40 32.41 -9.21
CA PHE A 192 -18.61 32.32 -10.43
C PHE A 192 -17.20 32.91 -10.31
N SER A 193 -16.20 32.23 -10.89
CA SER A 193 -15.37 32.86 -11.92
C SER A 193 -14.69 31.82 -12.83
N PRO A 194 -14.52 32.15 -14.13
CA PRO A 194 -14.02 31.26 -15.16
C PRO A 194 -12.50 31.37 -15.36
N VAL A 195 -12.02 30.64 -16.38
CA VAL A 195 -10.68 30.61 -17.00
C VAL A 195 -9.53 30.03 -16.19
N LEU A 196 -9.21 28.76 -16.51
CA LEU A 196 -7.91 28.46 -17.10
C LEU A 196 -8.08 27.50 -18.28
N ASP A 197 -7.61 27.98 -19.42
CA ASP A 197 -7.33 27.26 -20.66
C ASP A 197 -6.34 26.12 -20.34
N LEU A 198 -6.82 24.88 -20.45
CA LEU A 198 -5.95 23.73 -20.58
C LEU A 198 -6.42 22.94 -21.79
N SER A 199 -5.75 23.21 -22.89
CA SER A 199 -5.65 22.35 -24.06
C SER A 199 -5.13 20.97 -23.62
N VAL A 200 -6.05 20.13 -23.13
CA VAL A 200 -5.78 18.72 -22.87
C VAL A 200 -6.12 17.96 -24.14
N SER A 201 -5.09 17.72 -24.94
CA SER A 201 -5.07 16.68 -25.95
C SER A 201 -5.70 15.41 -25.38
N GLY A 202 -6.84 15.04 -25.94
CA GLY A 202 -7.55 13.82 -25.59
C GLY A 202 -6.66 12.60 -25.79
N VAL A 203 -6.16 12.05 -24.69
CA VAL A 203 -5.63 10.70 -24.62
C VAL A 203 -6.35 10.01 -23.49
N PHE A 204 -7.41 9.29 -23.84
CA PHE A 204 -8.06 8.32 -22.97
C PHE A 204 -7.00 7.44 -22.30
N PRO A 205 -6.92 7.34 -20.96
CA PRO A 205 -6.20 6.25 -20.35
C PRO A 205 -7.03 4.99 -20.61
N LYS A 206 -6.63 4.23 -21.64
CA LYS A 206 -7.02 2.82 -21.75
C LYS A 206 -6.84 2.20 -20.37
N GLN A 207 -7.89 1.60 -19.80
CA GLN A 207 -7.78 0.69 -18.68
C GLN A 207 -6.55 -0.18 -18.91
N GLN A 208 -5.50 0.06 -18.14
CA GLN A 208 -4.24 -0.66 -18.28
C GLN A 208 -4.53 -2.06 -17.76
N GLN A 209 -4.84 -2.98 -18.68
CA GLN A 209 -4.77 -4.39 -18.34
C GLN A 209 -3.41 -4.66 -17.72
N PRO A 210 -3.35 -5.34 -16.56
CA PRO A 210 -2.10 -5.58 -15.89
C PRO A 210 -1.10 -6.19 -16.88
N PRO A 211 0.12 -5.64 -16.98
CA PRO A 211 1.06 -6.03 -18.01
C PRO A 211 1.31 -7.55 -17.92
N PRO A 212 1.37 -8.25 -19.06
CA PRO A 212 1.47 -9.70 -19.08
C PRO A 212 2.68 -10.16 -18.25
N MET A 213 2.46 -11.05 -17.30
CA MET A 213 3.51 -11.58 -16.43
C MET A 213 4.13 -12.84 -17.02
N LYS A 214 5.38 -13.14 -16.65
CA LYS A 214 6.04 -14.42 -16.92
C LYS A 214 6.48 -15.07 -15.62
N THR A 215 6.53 -16.39 -15.57
CA THR A 215 7.02 -17.12 -14.40
C THR A 215 8.55 -17.26 -14.46
N CYS A 216 9.24 -16.96 -13.37
CA CYS A 216 10.68 -17.20 -13.25
C CYS A 216 10.99 -18.71 -13.30
N THR A 217 11.95 -19.13 -14.13
CA THR A 217 12.31 -20.55 -14.27
C THR A 217 13.07 -21.13 -13.07
N SER A 218 13.57 -20.28 -12.15
CA SER A 218 14.33 -20.73 -10.98
C SER A 218 13.48 -20.79 -9.72
N CYS A 219 12.72 -19.75 -9.40
CA CYS A 219 11.91 -19.68 -8.18
C CYS A 219 10.39 -19.75 -8.43
N GLN A 220 9.97 -19.88 -9.69
CA GLN A 220 8.55 -20.02 -10.08
C GLN A 220 7.62 -18.86 -9.69
N GLN A 221 8.19 -17.72 -9.31
CA GLN A 221 7.43 -16.51 -8.99
C GLN A 221 7.07 -15.70 -10.25
N GLN A 222 5.95 -14.98 -10.20
CA GLN A 222 5.52 -14.10 -11.29
C GLN A 222 6.41 -12.85 -11.35
N ILE A 223 6.99 -12.60 -12.52
CA ILE A 223 7.84 -11.43 -12.80
C ILE A 223 7.37 -10.74 -14.08
N HIS A 224 7.69 -9.46 -14.24
CA HIS A 224 7.35 -8.72 -15.46
C HIS A 224 7.94 -9.41 -16.72
N ARG A 225 7.17 -9.54 -17.81
CA ARG A 225 7.56 -10.32 -19.00
C ARG A 225 8.89 -9.88 -19.63
N ASN A 226 9.24 -8.61 -19.52
CA ASN A 226 10.50 -8.06 -20.04
C ASN A 226 11.63 -7.96 -19.00
N ALA A 227 11.44 -8.47 -17.77
CA ALA A 227 12.50 -8.44 -16.76
C ALA A 227 13.70 -9.33 -17.18
N PRO A 228 14.92 -8.79 -17.31
CA PRO A 228 16.10 -9.56 -17.72
C PRO A 228 16.59 -10.51 -16.60
N ILE A 229 16.31 -10.15 -15.35
CA ILE A 229 16.71 -10.86 -14.13
C ILE A 229 15.51 -10.92 -13.19
N CYS A 230 15.33 -12.05 -12.48
CA CYS A 230 14.31 -12.15 -11.43
C CYS A 230 14.68 -11.24 -10.25
N PRO A 231 13.80 -10.32 -9.79
CA PRO A 231 14.12 -9.43 -8.67
C PRO A 231 14.30 -10.19 -7.36
N LEU A 232 13.63 -11.34 -7.22
CA LEU A 232 13.60 -12.16 -6.00
C LEU A 232 14.84 -13.06 -5.86
N CYS A 233 15.18 -13.83 -6.90
CA CYS A 233 16.28 -14.81 -6.83
C CYS A 233 17.51 -14.46 -7.69
N LYS A 234 17.49 -13.32 -8.37
CA LYS A 234 18.59 -12.83 -9.24
C LYS A 234 18.97 -13.77 -10.40
N SER A 235 18.20 -14.82 -10.67
CA SER A 235 18.42 -15.69 -11.84
C SER A 235 18.11 -14.96 -13.16
N LYS A 236 18.94 -15.17 -14.19
CA LYS A 236 18.71 -14.64 -15.54
C LYS A 236 17.50 -15.31 -16.18
N SER A 237 16.56 -14.50 -16.68
CA SER A 237 15.41 -15.02 -17.43
C SER A 237 15.83 -15.33 -18.87
N ARG A 238 15.74 -16.60 -19.28
CA ARG A 238 15.94 -17.00 -20.68
C ARG A 238 14.60 -16.99 -21.41
N SER A 239 14.52 -16.32 -22.56
CA SER A 239 13.35 -16.38 -23.45
C SER A 239 13.13 -17.81 -23.94
N ARG A 240 11.88 -18.29 -23.94
CA ARG A 240 11.52 -19.59 -24.54
C ARG A 240 11.62 -19.59 -26.07
N ASN A 241 11.64 -18.41 -26.70
CA ASN A 241 11.79 -18.26 -28.15
C ASN A 241 13.07 -17.45 -28.45
N PRO A 242 14.26 -18.08 -28.45
CA PRO A 242 15.49 -17.40 -28.82
C PRO A 242 15.42 -17.00 -30.30
N LYS A 243 15.65 -15.72 -30.61
CA LYS A 243 15.85 -15.28 -32.00
C LYS A 243 17.03 -16.08 -32.57
N LYS A 244 16.78 -16.83 -33.66
CA LYS A 244 17.81 -17.61 -34.34
C LYS A 244 19.03 -16.72 -34.60
N ALA A 245 20.21 -17.16 -34.16
CA ALA A 245 21.44 -16.44 -34.41
C ALA A 245 21.65 -16.31 -35.92
N LYS A 246 21.85 -15.08 -36.41
CA LYS A 246 22.22 -14.83 -37.80
C LYS A 246 23.63 -15.38 -37.99
N ALA A 247 23.76 -16.45 -38.77
CA ALA A 247 25.04 -17.10 -39.06
C ALA A 247 26.04 -16.03 -39.54
N ARG A 248 27.13 -15.84 -38.78
CA ARG A 248 28.27 -15.06 -39.26
C ARG A 248 28.95 -15.91 -40.32
N LYS A 249 28.93 -15.45 -41.57
CA LYS A 249 29.80 -16.01 -42.62
C LYS A 249 31.24 -15.77 -42.17
N ALA A 250 31.97 -16.86 -41.92
CA ALA A 250 33.42 -16.83 -41.87
C ALA A 250 33.90 -16.44 -43.27
N ASN A 251 34.71 -15.40 -43.36
CA ASN A 251 35.41 -15.05 -44.59
C ASN A 251 36.77 -15.74 -44.51
N GLU A 252 37.05 -16.60 -45.48
CA GLU A 252 38.40 -17.01 -45.88
C GLU A 252 39.28 -15.80 -46.22
#